data_AF-A0A2W5NNR4-F1
#
_entry.id   AF-A0A2W5NNR4-F1
#
_cell.length_a   1.000
_cell.length_b   1.000
_cell.length_c   1.000
_cell.angle_alpha   90.00
_cell.angle_beta   90.00
_cell.angle_gamma   90.00
#
_symmetry.space_group_name_H-M   'P 1'
#
loop_
_entity.id
_entity.type
_entity.pdbx_description
1 polymer ?
#
loop_
_entity_poly.entity_id
_entity_poly.type
_entity_poly.pdbx_seq_one_letter_code
_entity_poly.pdbx_strand_id
1 'polypeptide(L)'
;MLIEILTHTPTWVFVVFGLLAWLGGRQLVAGSAHLNRVIAMPLAMVGFAVYGLATAFGQSPAGLSALAGWAAAAAVALAVVVRIPLNHAVRYDAATRRFFQPGSAVPLALMMGIFLTKY
;
A
#
# COMPACT_ATOMS: atom_id res chain seq x y z
N MET A 1 12.51 5.72 33.98
CA MET A 1 12.94 6.16 32.63
C MET A 1 12.32 5.31 31.52
N LEU A 2 12.87 4.15 31.12
CA LEU A 2 12.30 3.39 29.98
C LEU A 2 10.91 2.78 30.26
N ILE A 3 10.71 2.28 31.49
CA ILE A 3 9.41 1.76 31.92
C ILE A 3 8.34 2.86 31.97
N GLU A 4 8.72 4.11 32.28
CA GLU A 4 7.81 5.26 32.36
C GLU A 4 7.27 5.67 30.98
N ILE A 5 8.12 5.60 29.96
CA ILE A 5 7.73 5.88 28.57
C ILE A 5 6.71 4.84 28.09
N LEU A 6 6.92 3.57 28.44
CA LEU A 6 5.98 2.50 28.11
C LEU A 6 4.65 2.63 28.87
N THR A 7 4.67 3.07 30.13
CA THR A 7 3.44 3.29 30.91
C THR A 7 2.63 4.53 30.51
N HIS A 8 3.28 5.53 29.90
CA HIS A 8 2.57 6.70 29.34
C HIS A 8 2.20 6.51 27.86
N THR A 9 2.60 5.39 27.25
CA THR A 9 2.15 5.04 25.90
C THR A 9 0.70 4.56 25.97
N PRO A 10 -0.22 5.21 25.24
CA PRO A 10 -1.61 4.80 25.22
C PRO A 10 -1.77 3.32 24.83
N THR A 11 -2.67 2.60 25.49
CA THR A 11 -2.88 1.17 25.28
C THR A 11 -3.23 0.79 23.84
N TRP A 12 -3.91 1.68 23.11
CA TRP A 12 -4.28 1.45 21.71
C TRP A 12 -3.05 1.29 20.78
N VAL A 13 -1.91 1.87 21.13
CA VAL A 13 -0.66 1.78 20.37
C VAL A 13 -0.15 0.35 20.34
N PHE A 14 -0.19 -0.32 21.50
CA PHE A 14 0.19 -1.74 21.60
C PHE A 14 -0.78 -2.64 20.83
N VAL A 15 -2.06 -2.28 20.78
CA VAL A 15 -3.05 -2.99 19.94
C VAL A 15 -2.71 -2.84 18.46
N VAL A 16 -2.39 -1.62 18.00
CA VAL A 16 -1.97 -1.36 16.61
C VAL A 16 -0.66 -2.10 16.30
N PHE A 17 0.32 -2.05 17.19
CA PHE A 17 1.57 -2.79 17.05
C PHE A 17 1.33 -4.29 16.89
N GLY A 18 0.54 -4.90 17.78
CA GLY A 18 0.19 -6.31 17.72
C GLY A 18 -0.55 -6.68 16.43
N LEU A 19 -1.48 -5.83 15.98
CA LEU A 19 -2.21 -6.01 14.73
C LEU A 19 -1.27 -5.97 13.52
N LEU A 20 -0.36 -4.99 13.46
CA LEU A 20 0.60 -4.86 12.36
C LEU A 20 1.62 -6.01 12.37
N ALA A 21 2.11 -6.41 13.53
CA ALA A 21 3.00 -7.55 13.67
C ALA A 21 2.31 -8.85 13.21
N TRP A 22 1.03 -9.04 13.54
CA TRP A 22 0.25 -10.17 13.06
C TRP A 22 0.03 -10.14 11.55
N LEU A 23 -0.40 -9.00 11.00
CA LEU A 23 -0.61 -8.83 9.57
C LEU A 23 0.67 -8.98 8.75
N GLY A 24 1.79 -8.44 9.24
CA GLY A 24 3.11 -8.61 8.62
C GLY A 24 3.64 -10.03 8.78
N GLY A 25 3.43 -10.66 9.94
CA GLY A 25 3.81 -12.06 10.20
C GLY A 25 3.08 -13.03 9.27
N ARG A 26 1.80 -12.80 8.98
CA ARG A 26 1.05 -13.58 7.98
C ARG A 26 1.63 -13.48 6.57
N GLN A 27 2.35 -12.40 6.26
CA GLN A 27 2.99 -12.20 4.96
C GLN A 27 4.36 -12.89 4.86
N LEU A 28 4.91 -13.41 5.97
CA LEU A 28 6.13 -14.24 5.97
C LEU A 28 5.90 -15.64 5.39
N VAL A 29 4.65 -16.09 5.35
CA VAL A 29 4.28 -17.41 4.84
C VAL A 29 3.78 -17.27 3.40
N ALA A 30 4.15 -18.22 2.54
CA ALA A 30 3.67 -18.25 1.16
C ALA A 30 2.14 -18.31 1.10
N GLY A 31 1.55 -17.57 0.16
CA GLY A 31 0.10 -17.43 0.07
C GLY A 31 -0.38 -17.20 -1.35
N SER A 32 -1.70 -17.24 -1.51
CA SER A 32 -2.35 -16.90 -2.77
C SER A 32 -3.38 -15.78 -2.60
N ALA A 33 -3.40 -14.81 -3.51
CA ALA A 33 -4.36 -13.73 -3.53
C ALA A 33 -5.11 -13.69 -4.86
N HIS A 34 -6.42 -13.48 -4.82
CA HIS A 34 -7.24 -13.33 -6.02
C HIS A 34 -7.02 -11.94 -6.64
N LEU A 35 -6.93 -11.87 -7.97
CA LEU A 35 -6.69 -10.63 -8.73
C LEU A 35 -7.61 -9.50 -8.28
N ASN A 36 -8.92 -9.74 -8.20
CA ASN A 36 -9.89 -8.70 -7.82
C ASN A 36 -9.60 -8.10 -6.43
N ARG A 37 -9.16 -8.92 -5.46
CA ARG A 37 -8.86 -8.43 -4.11
C ARG A 37 -7.61 -7.56 -4.10
N VAL A 38 -6.63 -7.89 -4.95
CA VAL A 38 -5.37 -7.13 -5.07
C VAL A 38 -5.62 -5.78 -5.76
N ILE A 39 -6.47 -5.73 -6.80
CA ILE A 39 -6.70 -4.49 -7.58
C ILE A 39 -7.82 -3.60 -7.03
N ALA A 40 -8.78 -4.14 -6.27
CA ALA A 40 -9.94 -3.37 -5.83
C ALA A 40 -9.57 -2.16 -4.98
N MET A 41 -8.70 -2.33 -3.98
CA MET A 41 -8.30 -1.24 -3.09
C MET A 41 -7.49 -0.16 -3.83
N PRO A 42 -6.44 -0.49 -4.62
CA PRO A 42 -5.75 0.50 -5.44
C PRO A 42 -6.67 1.24 -6.40
N LEU A 43 -7.61 0.56 -7.06
CA LEU A 43 -8.58 1.20 -7.95
C LEU A 43 -9.51 2.16 -7.21
N ALA A 44 -9.98 1.77 -6.03
CA ALA A 44 -10.77 2.66 -5.18
C ALA A 44 -9.97 3.90 -4.77
N MET A 45 -8.69 3.75 -4.42
CA MET A 45 -7.82 4.89 -4.08
C MET A 45 -7.55 5.79 -5.28
N VAL A 46 -7.34 5.24 -6.48
CA VAL A 46 -7.20 6.03 -7.71
C VAL A 46 -8.47 6.82 -7.99
N GLY A 47 -9.64 6.17 -7.89
CA GLY A 47 -10.93 6.85 -8.03
C GLY A 47 -11.11 7.97 -7.01
N PHE A 48 -10.74 7.72 -5.74
CA PHE A 48 -10.79 8.73 -4.69
C PHE A 48 -9.82 9.90 -4.93
N ALA A 49 -8.61 9.63 -5.44
CA ALA A 49 -7.64 10.66 -5.78
C ALA A 49 -8.13 11.55 -6.93
N VAL A 50 -8.72 10.96 -7.98
CA VAL A 50 -9.33 11.70 -9.09
C VAL A 50 -10.52 12.54 -8.60
N TYR A 51 -11.36 11.98 -7.74
CA TYR A 51 -12.45 12.72 -7.10
C TYR A 51 -11.94 13.90 -6.25
N GLY A 52 -10.89 13.69 -5.46
CA GLY A 52 -10.23 14.75 -4.68
C GLY A 52 -9.69 15.87 -5.56
N LEU A 53 -9.12 15.52 -6.72
CA LEU A 53 -8.61 16.51 -7.67
C LEU A 53 -9.74 17.29 -8.35
N ALA A 54 -10.81 16.60 -8.75
CA ALA A 54 -11.99 17.21 -9.36
C ALA A 54 -12.71 18.14 -8.38
N THR A 55 -12.81 17.77 -7.11
CA THR A 55 -13.42 18.62 -6.07
C THR A 55 -12.56 19.82 -5.71
N ALA A 56 -11.24 19.66 -5.63
CA ALA A 56 -10.34 20.75 -5.28
C ALA A 56 -10.12 21.76 -6.42
N PHE A 57 -10.05 21.30 -7.68
CA PHE A 57 -9.67 22.14 -8.82
C PHE A 57 -10.75 22.24 -9.92
N GLY A 58 -11.90 21.59 -9.78
CA GLY A 58 -12.92 21.51 -10.84
C GLY A 58 -13.55 22.84 -11.25
N GLN A 59 -13.58 23.84 -10.36
CA GLN A 59 -14.04 25.21 -10.68
C GLN A 59 -12.89 26.18 -11.00
N SER A 60 -11.64 25.72 -10.89
CA SER A 60 -10.47 26.53 -11.19
C SER A 60 -10.15 26.51 -12.68
N PRO A 61 -9.71 27.63 -13.27
CA PRO A 61 -9.12 27.64 -14.63
C PRO A 61 -7.95 26.66 -14.79
N ALA A 62 -7.30 26.29 -13.68
CA ALA A 62 -6.19 25.33 -13.64
C ALA A 62 -6.63 23.86 -13.44
N GLY A 63 -7.93 23.54 -13.44
CA GLY A 63 -8.41 22.17 -13.22
C GLY A 63 -7.88 21.16 -14.25
N LEU A 64 -7.89 21.54 -15.53
CA LEU A 64 -7.38 20.71 -16.62
C LEU A 64 -5.86 20.50 -16.53
N SER A 65 -5.09 21.54 -16.18
CA SER A 65 -3.63 21.42 -16.04
C SER A 65 -3.24 20.60 -14.80
N ALA A 66 -3.99 20.71 -13.71
CA ALA A 66 -3.81 19.86 -12.53
C ALA A 66 -4.07 18.38 -12.85
N LEU A 67 -5.16 18.07 -13.57
CA LEU A 67 -5.48 16.71 -14.00
C LEU A 67 -4.42 16.17 -14.97
N ALA A 68 -3.99 16.98 -15.94
CA ALA A 68 -2.93 16.60 -16.88
C ALA A 68 -1.60 16.35 -16.17
N GLY A 69 -1.20 17.21 -15.22
CA GLY A 69 0.01 17.03 -14.44
C GLY A 69 -0.03 15.76 -13.58
N TRP A 70 -1.15 15.50 -12.92
CA TRP A 70 -1.35 14.27 -12.15
C TRP A 70 -1.29 13.03 -13.06
N ALA A 71 -1.97 13.05 -14.20
CA ALA A 71 -1.97 11.95 -15.16
C ALA A 71 -0.56 11.71 -15.75
N ALA A 72 0.19 12.77 -16.05
CA ALA A 72 1.57 12.66 -16.51
C ALA A 72 2.47 12.03 -15.44
N ALA A 73 2.37 12.48 -14.18
CA ALA A 73 3.12 11.87 -13.08
C ALA A 73 2.75 10.39 -12.88
N ALA A 74 1.46 10.04 -12.96
CA ALA A 74 1.00 8.66 -12.88
C ALA A 74 1.54 7.80 -14.04
N ALA A 75 1.56 8.33 -15.27
CA ALA A 75 2.11 7.65 -16.43
C ALA A 75 3.62 7.41 -16.29
N VAL A 76 4.37 8.40 -15.80
CA VAL A 76 5.80 8.25 -15.52
C VAL A 76 6.03 7.20 -14.43
N ALA A 77 5.27 7.25 -13.33
CA ALA A 77 5.37 6.25 -12.27
C ALA A 77 5.07 4.83 -12.80
N LEU A 78 4.03 4.67 -13.61
CA LEU A 78 3.71 3.39 -14.25
C LEU A 78 4.84 2.92 -15.17
N ALA A 79 5.39 3.81 -15.99
CA ALA A 79 6.50 3.49 -16.89
C ALA A 79 7.77 3.04 -16.14
N VAL A 80 7.99 3.55 -14.92
CA VAL A 80 9.07 3.11 -14.04
C VAL A 80 8.73 1.75 -13.41
N VAL A 81 7.54 1.61 -12.83
CA VAL A 81 7.15 0.39 -12.10
C VAL A 81 7.09 -0.84 -13.00
N VAL A 82 6.62 -0.71 -14.24
CA VAL A 82 6.56 -1.82 -15.21
C VAL A 82 7.96 -2.37 -15.57
N ARG A 83 9.01 -1.58 -15.36
CA ARG A 83 10.41 -2.01 -15.59
C ARG A 83 11.02 -2.71 -14.38
N ILE A 84 10.38 -2.68 -13.21
CA ILE A 84 10.89 -3.35 -12.01
C ILE A 84 10.68 -4.86 -12.20
N PRO A 85 11.74 -5.67 -12.16
CA PRO A 85 11.62 -7.11 -12.35
C PRO A 85 10.77 -7.71 -11.23
N LEU A 86 9.81 -8.55 -11.62
CA LEU A 86 9.04 -9.32 -10.67
C LEU A 86 9.91 -10.43 -10.09
N ASN A 87 9.69 -10.75 -8.82
CA ASN A 87 10.32 -11.91 -8.22
C ASN A 87 9.87 -13.18 -8.98
N HIS A 88 10.83 -13.95 -9.49
CA HIS A 88 10.59 -15.17 -10.27
C HIS A 88 9.72 -16.22 -9.57
N ALA A 89 9.66 -16.18 -8.23
CA ALA A 89 8.81 -17.06 -7.44
C ALA A 89 7.32 -16.64 -7.46
N VAL A 90 6.97 -15.45 -7.96
CA VAL A 90 5.59 -15.02 -8.14
C VAL A 90 5.01 -15.68 -9.39
N ARG A 91 3.92 -16.43 -9.21
CA ARG A 91 3.24 -17.13 -10.31
C ARG A 91 1.81 -16.64 -10.42
N TYR A 92 1.40 -16.30 -11.63
CA TYR A 92 0.01 -16.00 -11.94
C TYR A 92 -0.65 -17.20 -12.61
N ASP A 93 -1.78 -17.64 -12.07
CA ASP A 93 -2.64 -18.62 -12.70
C ASP A 93 -3.84 -17.91 -13.33
N ALA A 94 -3.91 -17.94 -14.66
CA ALA A 94 -4.97 -17.31 -15.43
C ALA A 94 -6.31 -18.07 -15.34
N ALA A 95 -6.30 -19.38 -15.07
CA ALA A 95 -7.52 -20.17 -14.95
C ALA A 95 -8.28 -19.84 -13.66
N THR A 96 -7.55 -19.66 -12.56
CA THR A 96 -8.13 -19.32 -11.25
C THR A 96 -8.06 -17.82 -10.90
N ARG A 97 -7.41 -17.00 -11.74
CA ARG A 97 -7.15 -15.57 -11.54
C ARG A 97 -6.48 -15.27 -10.19
N ARG A 98 -5.51 -16.11 -9.81
CA ARG A 98 -4.80 -16.02 -8.53
C ARG A 98 -3.31 -15.77 -8.75
N PHE A 99 -2.76 -14.95 -7.86
CA PHE A 99 -1.32 -14.78 -7.70
C PHE A 99 -0.84 -15.64 -6.54
N PHE A 100 0.11 -16.53 -6.82
CA PHE A 100 0.91 -17.22 -5.82
C PHE A 100 2.14 -16.39 -5.55
N GLN A 101 2.37 -16.06 -4.29
CA GLN A 101 3.47 -15.21 -3.86
C GLN A 101 4.25 -15.94 -2.77
N PRO A 102 5.59 -15.97 -2.85
CA PRO A 102 6.40 -16.45 -1.74
C PRO A 102 6.19 -15.53 -0.53
N GLY A 103 6.40 -16.08 0.66
CA GLY A 103 6.45 -15.26 1.87
C GLY A 103 7.54 -14.19 1.76
N SER A 104 7.27 -12.99 2.27
CA SER A 104 8.20 -11.86 2.23
C SER A 104 8.26 -11.16 3.58
N ALA A 105 9.48 -10.87 4.03
CA ALA A 105 9.73 -10.07 5.23
C ALA A 105 9.63 -8.55 4.97
N VAL A 106 9.65 -8.13 3.70
CA VAL A 106 9.63 -6.71 3.32
C VAL A 106 8.40 -5.98 3.85
N PRO A 107 7.16 -6.49 3.70
CA PRO A 107 5.98 -5.79 4.22
C PRO A 107 5.99 -5.66 5.74
N LEU A 108 6.44 -6.70 6.47
CA LEU A 108 6.58 -6.64 7.92
C LEU A 108 7.62 -5.58 8.32
N ALA A 109 8.78 -5.57 7.68
CA ALA A 109 9.83 -4.59 7.95
C ALA A 109 9.35 -3.15 7.69
N LEU A 110 8.60 -2.92 6.60
CA LEU A 110 8.02 -1.61 6.31
C LEU A 110 6.94 -1.20 7.33
N MET A 111 6.02 -2.11 7.68
CA MET A 111 4.99 -1.84 8.69
C MET A 111 5.61 -1.48 10.04
N MET A 112 6.60 -2.26 10.48
CA MET A 112 7.30 -2.01 11.74
C MET A 112 8.18 -0.76 11.67
N GLY A 113 8.89 -0.53 10.56
CA GLY A 113 9.70 0.67 10.37
C GLY A 113 8.88 1.95 10.38
N ILE A 114 7.74 1.98 9.68
CA ILE A 114 6.83 3.13 9.69
C ILE A 114 6.24 3.33 11.09
N PHE A 115 5.85 2.25 11.76
CA PHE A 115 5.33 2.34 13.13
C PHE A 115 6.38 2.94 14.07
N LEU A 116 7.59 2.40 14.10
CA LEU A 116 8.67 2.82 15.00
C LEU A 116 9.22 4.24 14.72
N THR A 117 9.06 4.76 13.50
CA THR A 117 9.56 6.09 13.13
C THR A 117 8.51 7.18 13.27
N LYS A 118 7.24 6.83 13.08
CA LYS A 118 6.12 7.79 13.16
C LYS A 118 5.49 7.84 14.56
N TYR A 119 5.68 6.79 15.34
CA TYR A 119 5.26 6.70 16.74
C TYR A 119 6.44 7.03 17.66
#